data_AF-A0A1B1MEY6-F1
#
_entry.id   AF-A0A1B1MEY6-F1
#
_cell.length_a   1.000
_cell.length_b   1.000
_cell.length_c   1.000
_cell.angle_alpha   90.00
_cell.angle_beta   90.00
_cell.angle_gamma   90.00
#
_symmetry.space_group_name_H-M   'P 1'
#
loop_
_entity.id
_entity.type
_entity.pdbx_description
1 polymer ?
#
loop_
_entity_poly.entity_id
_entity_poly.type
_entity_poly.pdbx_seq_one_letter_code
_entity_poly.pdbx_strand_id
1 'polypeptide(L)' 'MRTASVGFQADGARLAELVGLVDEGALTLRVAGTYPLGEASKAHARLAGCGGRLVLVP' A
#
# COMPACT_ATOMS: atom_id res chain seq x y z
N MET A 1 -0.16 19.42 -9.20
CA MET A 1 -0.62 18.54 -8.11
C MET A 1 -0.41 19.27 -6.79
N ARG A 2 -1.46 19.56 -6.01
CA ARG A 2 -1.32 20.14 -4.67
C ARG A 2 -1.25 18.99 -3.67
N THR A 3 -0.23 18.98 -2.81
CA THR A 3 -0.06 18.01 -1.72
C THR A 3 -0.27 18.71 -0.39
N ALA A 4 -1.03 18.09 0.52
CA ALA A 4 -1.16 18.54 1.90
C ALA A 4 -0.50 17.51 2.83
N SER A 5 0.18 17.98 3.88
CA SER A 5 0.75 17.09 4.89
C SER A 5 -0.33 16.62 5.86
N VAL A 6 -0.47 15.31 6.00
CA VAL A 6 -1.27 14.68 7.07
C VAL A 6 -0.33 14.25 8.19
N GLY A 7 -0.64 14.62 9.43
CA GLY A 7 0.05 14.12 10.61
C GLY A 7 -0.46 12.72 10.98
N PHE A 8 0.46 11.80 11.25
CA PHE A 8 0.14 10.49 11.82
C PHE A 8 1.10 10.19 12.98
N GLN A 9 0.66 9.40 13.95
CA GLN A 9 1.56 8.83 14.96
C GLN A 9 1.92 7.42 14.55
N ALA A 10 3.22 7.10 14.60
CA ALA A 10 3.67 5.73 14.40
C ALA A 10 3.23 4.88 15.59
N ASP A 11 2.53 3.78 15.31
CA ASP A 11 2.09 2.80 16.30
C ASP A 11 2.58 1.41 15.88
N GLY A 12 3.72 1.03 16.43
CA GLY A 12 4.36 -0.25 16.12
C GLY A 12 3.61 -1.45 16.71
N ALA A 13 2.91 -1.27 17.84
CA ALA A 13 2.15 -2.35 18.46
C ALA A 13 0.98 -2.74 17.58
N ARG A 14 0.23 -1.74 17.10
CA ARG A 14 -0.87 -1.96 16.17
C ARG A 14 -0.41 -2.56 14.83
N LEU A 15 0.77 -2.17 14.34
CA LEU A 15 1.35 -2.80 13.16
C LEU A 15 1.68 -4.27 13.40
N ALA A 16 2.23 -4.62 14.57
CA ALA A 16 2.54 -6.01 14.93
C ALA A 16 1.27 -6.87 15.01
N GLU A 17 0.16 -6.34 15.54
CA GLU A 17 -1.14 -7.02 15.53
C GLU A 17 -1.60 -7.34 14.10
N LEU A 18 -1.50 -6.38 13.18
CA LEU A 18 -1.85 -6.61 11.77
C LEU A 18 -0.96 -7.66 11.11
N VAL A 19 0.33 -7.71 11.45
CA VAL A 19 1.25 -8.75 10.98
C VAL A 19 0.82 -10.12 11.49
N GLY A 20 0.48 -10.24 12.78
CA GLY A 20 -0.04 -11.48 13.36
C GLY A 20 -1.28 -12.00 12.62
N LEU A 21 -2.22 -11.12 12.27
CA LEU A 21 -3.41 -11.50 11.50
C LEU A 21 -3.08 -11.96 10.07
N VAL A 22 -2.01 -11.45 9.46
CA VAL A 22 -1.52 -11.94 8.16
C VAL A 22 -0.92 -13.33 8.31
N ASP A 23 -0.10 -13.54 9.33
CA ASP A 23 0.56 -14.82 9.60
C ASP A 23 -0.46 -15.92 9.94
N GLU A 24 -1.53 -15.58 10.67
CA GLU A 24 -2.67 -16.46 10.95
C GLU A 24 -3.56 -16.74 9.72
N GLY A 25 -3.34 -16.02 8.61
CA GLY A 25 -4.17 -16.11 7.40
C GLY A 25 -5.53 -15.42 7.53
N ALA A 26 -5.82 -14.76 8.66
CA ALA A 26 -7.04 -14.00 8.88
C ALA A 26 -7.11 -12.71 8.03
N LEU A 27 -5.95 -12.14 7.66
CA LEU A 27 -5.85 -11.00 6.77
C LEU A 27 -5.16 -11.37 5.45
N THR A 28 -5.93 -11.45 4.37
CA THR A 28 -5.38 -11.75 3.04
C THR A 28 -4.85 -10.50 2.35
N LEU A 29 -3.57 -10.51 2.00
CA LEU A 29 -2.91 -9.42 1.28
C LEU A 29 -3.08 -9.58 -0.23
N ARG A 30 -3.71 -8.60 -0.89
CA ARG A 30 -3.79 -8.54 -2.37
C ARG A 30 -2.92 -7.42 -2.94
N VAL A 31 -2.14 -7.76 -3.96
CA VAL A 31 -1.43 -6.81 -4.83
C VAL A 31 -2.09 -6.86 -6.21
N ALA A 32 -2.62 -5.73 -6.66
CA ALA A 32 -3.31 -5.60 -7.94
C ALA A 32 -2.33 -5.35 -9.11
N GLY A 33 -1.07 -5.02 -8.81
CA GLY A 33 0.00 -4.86 -9.79
C GLY A 33 1.28 -4.33 -9.16
N THR A 34 2.40 -4.58 -9.84
CA THR A 34 3.73 -4.10 -9.46
C THR A 34 4.31 -3.32 -10.63
N TYR A 35 4.91 -2.16 -10.35
CA TYR A 35 5.47 -1.26 -11.35
C TYR A 35 6.89 -0.86 -10.94
N PRO A 36 7.83 -0.67 -11.89
CA PRO A 36 9.09 0.02 -11.59
C PRO A 36 8.82 1.42 -11.06
N LEU A 37 9.69 1.94 -10.20
CA LEU A 37 9.57 3.29 -9.64
C LEU A 37 9.53 4.35 -10.76
N GLY A 38 10.28 4.16 -11.84
CA GLY A 38 10.24 5.01 -13.04
C GLY A 38 8.88 5.07 -13.73
N GLU A 39 7.98 4.10 -13.48
CA GLU A 39 6.62 4.07 -14.01
C GLU A 39 5.55 4.54 -12.99
N ALA A 40 5.93 5.26 -11.95
CA ALA A 40 5.01 5.73 -10.90
C ALA A 40 3.77 6.46 -11.45
N SER A 41 3.92 7.28 -12.49
CA SER A 41 2.80 7.97 -13.14
C SER A 41 1.76 7.01 -13.71
N LYS A 42 2.20 5.89 -14.28
CA LYS A 42 1.33 4.85 -14.86
C LYS A 42 0.64 4.05 -13.75
N ALA A 43 1.36 3.73 -12.67
CA ALA A 43 0.77 3.12 -11.49
C ALA A 43 -0.34 4.03 -10.90
N HIS A 44 -0.06 5.32 -10.76
CA HIS A 44 -1.02 6.29 -10.24
C HIS A 44 -2.26 6.43 -11.12
N ALA A 45 -2.09 6.46 -12.44
CA ALA A 45 -3.22 6.47 -13.37
C ALA A 45 -4.12 5.23 -13.22
N ARG A 46 -3.55 4.05 -12.94
CA ARG A 46 -4.31 2.81 -12.71
C ARG A 46 -4.99 2.76 -11.33
N LEU A 47 -4.46 3.48 -10.34
CA LEU A 47 -4.94 3.43 -8.96
C LEU A 47 -6.43 3.76 -8.82
N ALA A 48 -6.93 4.70 -9.62
CA ALA A 48 -8.33 5.16 -9.56
C ALA A 48 -9.38 4.07 -9.84
N GLY A 49 -8.98 2.93 -10.42
CA GLY A 49 -9.89 1.83 -10.75
C GLY A 49 -9.45 0.46 -10.22
N CYS A 50 -8.40 0.38 -9.39
CA CYS A 50 -7.92 -0.90 -8.90
C CYS A 50 -8.52 -1.28 -7.54
N GLY A 51 -9.07 -2.50 -7.45
CA GLY A 51 -9.43 -3.13 -6.18
C GLY A 51 -8.19 -3.76 -5.52
N GLY A 52 -7.42 -2.96 -4.78
CA GLY A 52 -6.25 -3.43 -4.04
C GLY A 52 -5.10 -2.43 -4.04
N ARG A 53 -3.89 -2.91 -3.76
CA ARG A 53 -2.67 -2.10 -3.70
C ARG A 53 -1.85 -2.24 -4.97
N LEU A 54 -1.22 -1.15 -5.40
CA LEU A 54 -0.15 -1.16 -6.39
C LEU A 54 1.18 -0.97 -5.68
N VAL A 55 2.19 -1.78 -6.03
CA VAL A 55 3.52 -1.72 -5.41
C VAL A 55 4.51 -1.13 -6.41
N LEU A 56 5.31 -0.17 -5.95
CA LEU A 56 6.44 0.34 -6.71
C LEU A 56 7.69 -0.42 -6.26
N VAL A 57 8.43 -0.96 -7.21
CA VAL A 57 9.74 -1.60 -6.97
C VAL A 57 10.87 -0.70 -7.49
N PRO A 58 12.05 -0.71 -6.83
CA PRO A 58 13.19 0.11 -7.23
C PRO A 58 13.60 -0.09 -8.69
#